data_AF-A0A803MIV3-F1
#
_entry.id   AF-A0A803MIV3-F1
#
_cell.length_a   1.000
_cell.length_b   1.000
_cell.length_c   1.000
_cell.angle_alpha   90.00
_cell.angle_beta   90.00
_cell.angle_gamma   90.00
#
_symmetry.space_group_name_H-M   'P 1'
#
loop_
_entity.id
_entity.type
_entity.pdbx_description
1 polymer ?
#
loop_
_entity_poly.entity_id
_entity_poly.type
_entity_poly.pdbx_seq_one_letter_code
_entity_poly.pdbx_strand_id
1 'polypeptide(L)'
;MVVLSHLALDQFIKTCKPNNNTLFPIVIPTIDLNSPNAKSMIVKACTEFGFFKVVNHGVPTHLMTQLEDEARSFFSLPQALKESAGSPNPFGYGNKKIGRNGDVGWLEYLLLSASPEFITQICVSIFPDNPHVFRYALVNYIAKVKKMAVQVLETMAEGLNLKGEDRNALSKLIKDDESDSYFRLNHYPPKPEAFEAISSGRN
;
A
#
# COMPACT_ATOMS: atom_id res chain seq x y z
N MET A 1 -9.03 10.99 3.54
CA MET A 1 -9.32 10.89 4.99
C MET A 1 -10.27 9.73 5.21
N VAL A 2 -9.82 8.67 5.89
CA VAL A 2 -10.69 7.58 6.35
C VAL A 2 -11.28 8.05 7.68
N VAL A 3 -12.60 8.14 7.76
CA VAL A 3 -13.27 8.49 9.02
C VAL A 3 -13.79 7.18 9.59
N LEU A 4 -13.19 6.74 10.70
CA LEU A 4 -13.71 5.61 11.48
C LEU A 4 -15.07 6.03 12.07
N SER A 5 -16.03 5.11 12.12
CA SER A 5 -17.37 5.35 12.65
C SER A 5 -17.45 5.54 14.18
N HIS A 6 -16.33 5.75 14.87
CA HIS A 6 -16.32 6.19 16.27
C HIS A 6 -15.24 7.25 16.51
N LEU A 7 -15.69 8.40 17.06
CA LEU A 7 -14.86 9.54 17.45
C LEU A 7 -13.82 9.14 18.50
N ALA A 8 -12.54 9.23 18.13
CA ALA A 8 -11.51 9.97 18.86
C ALA A 8 -10.23 9.94 18.03
N LEU A 9 -9.93 11.04 17.33
CA LEU A 9 -8.68 11.21 16.60
C LEU A 9 -7.90 12.37 17.23
N ASP A 10 -7.15 12.05 18.28
CA ASP A 10 -5.92 12.81 18.54
C ASP A 10 -4.80 12.22 17.68
N GLN A 11 -4.01 13.11 17.09
CA GLN A 11 -2.84 12.82 16.27
C GLN A 11 -1.76 12.10 17.09
N PHE A 12 -1.86 10.77 17.21
CA PHE A 12 -0.78 9.97 17.76
C PHE A 12 -0.60 8.71 16.94
N ILE A 13 0.55 8.57 16.28
CA ILE A 13 1.08 7.24 15.98
C ILE A 13 1.33 6.61 17.35
N LYS A 14 0.43 5.74 17.80
CA LYS A 14 0.65 4.92 18.99
C LYS A 14 1.84 4.02 18.71
N THR A 15 2.99 4.36 19.27
CA THR A 15 4.17 3.50 19.30
C THR A 15 3.80 2.19 20.02
N CYS A 16 4.42 1.07 19.64
CA CYS A 16 4.15 -0.23 20.27
C CYS A 16 4.59 -0.28 21.75
N LYS A 17 5.33 0.74 22.22
CA LYS A 17 5.69 0.94 23.63
C LYS A 17 4.81 2.02 24.28
N PRO A 18 4.35 1.84 25.53
CA PRO A 18 3.74 2.92 26.31
C PRO A 18 4.80 3.98 26.59
N ASN A 19 4.63 5.18 26.02
CA ASN A 19 5.61 6.26 26.16
C ASN A 19 5.32 7.07 27.42
N ASN A 20 6.30 7.11 28.33
CA ASN A 20 6.38 8.14 29.36
C ASN A 20 6.74 9.48 28.68
N ASN A 21 5.82 10.43 28.77
CA ASN A 21 5.96 11.87 28.51
C ASN A 21 7.33 12.35 28.00
N THR A 22 7.51 12.41 26.68
CA THR A 22 8.44 13.35 26.05
C THR A 22 7.87 13.85 24.72
N LEU A 23 7.74 15.18 24.62
CA LEU A 23 7.03 15.91 23.57
C LEU A 23 7.90 16.15 22.31
N PHE A 24 8.66 15.15 21.86
CA PHE A 24 9.49 15.29 20.66
C PHE A 24 8.72 14.91 19.39
N PRO A 25 8.98 15.56 18.24
CA PRO A 25 8.40 15.13 16.98
C PRO A 25 8.84 13.70 16.70
N ILE A 26 7.87 12.79 16.57
CA ILE A 26 8.12 11.41 16.21
C ILE A 26 8.70 11.38 14.79
N VAL A 27 10.00 11.20 14.67
CA VAL A 27 10.67 11.02 13.38
C VAL A 27 10.54 9.56 12.97
N ILE A 28 9.82 9.31 11.87
CA ILE A 28 9.70 7.96 11.30
C ILE A 28 11.10 7.46 10.89
N PRO A 29 11.55 6.28 11.37
CA PRO A 29 12.84 5.72 10.99
C PRO A 29 12.96 5.59 9.47
N THR A 30 14.10 6.02 8.92
CA THR A 30 14.44 5.83 7.50
C THR A 30 15.65 4.91 7.42
N ILE A 31 15.50 3.82 6.67
CA ILE A 31 16.47 2.73 6.63
C ILE A 31 17.02 2.61 5.21
N ASP A 32 18.34 2.75 5.09
CA ASP A 32 19.06 2.44 3.86
C ASP A 32 19.26 0.92 3.76
N LEU A 33 18.69 0.27 2.74
CA LEU A 33 18.81 -1.17 2.53
C LEU A 33 20.24 -1.62 2.16
N ASN A 34 21.11 -0.71 1.74
CA ASN A 34 22.53 -1.00 1.48
C ASN A 34 23.41 -0.84 2.74
N SER A 35 22.85 -0.34 3.85
CA SER A 35 23.60 -0.16 5.09
C SER A 35 23.93 -1.49 5.74
N PRO A 36 25.16 -1.69 6.26
CA PRO A 36 25.49 -2.88 7.05
C PRO A 36 24.66 -3.01 8.34
N ASN A 37 24.06 -1.90 8.80
CA ASN A 37 23.20 -1.84 9.97
C ASN A 37 21.70 -1.99 9.65
N ALA A 38 21.32 -2.22 8.38
CA ALA A 38 19.92 -2.29 7.98
C ALA A 38 19.12 -3.31 8.83
N LYS A 39 19.70 -4.48 9.11
CA LYS A 39 19.05 -5.53 9.91
C LYS A 39 18.70 -5.11 11.33
N SER A 40 19.61 -4.45 12.05
CA SER A 40 19.36 -3.99 13.42
C SER A 40 18.38 -2.81 13.44
N MET A 41 18.47 -1.93 12.44
CA MET A 41 17.55 -0.80 12.28
C MET A 41 16.13 -1.26 11.96
N ILE A 42 15.95 -2.26 11.09
CA ILE A 42 14.63 -2.82 10.75
C ILE A 42 13.99 -3.44 11.99
N VAL A 43 14.70 -4.31 12.70
CA VAL A 43 14.16 -4.93 13.92
C VAL A 43 13.77 -3.87 14.94
N LYS A 44 14.64 -2.88 15.19
CA LYS A 44 14.34 -1.78 16.11
C LYS A 44 13.09 -1.00 15.69
N ALA A 45 12.99 -0.63 14.41
CA ALA A 45 11.84 0.12 13.90
C ALA A 45 10.54 -0.69 13.99
N CYS A 46 10.58 -1.99 13.68
CA CYS A 46 9.45 -2.90 13.86
C CYS A 46 9.02 -2.98 15.34
N THR A 47 9.95 -3.09 16.28
CA THR A 47 9.65 -3.21 17.71
C THR A 47 9.14 -1.91 18.35
N GLU A 48 9.66 -0.76 17.92
CA GLU A 48 9.34 0.53 18.55
C GLU A 48 8.14 1.22 17.89
N PHE A 49 8.04 1.15 16.56
CA PHE A 49 7.07 1.89 15.77
C PHE A 49 6.10 1.01 14.99
N GLY A 50 6.53 -0.20 14.60
CA GLY A 50 5.80 -1.01 13.62
C GLY A 50 5.79 -0.39 12.20
N PHE A 51 6.62 0.64 11.96
CA PHE A 51 6.64 1.40 10.70
C PHE A 51 8.01 2.03 10.44
N PHE A 52 8.43 2.06 9.18
CA PHE A 52 9.67 2.72 8.72
C PHE A 52 9.60 3.05 7.23
N LYS A 53 10.47 3.96 6.79
CA LYS A 53 10.76 4.23 5.38
C LYS A 53 11.99 3.42 4.95
N VAL A 54 12.03 3.00 3.70
CA VAL A 54 13.23 2.42 3.08
C VAL A 54 13.76 3.36 2.00
N VAL A 55 15.09 3.45 1.89
CA VAL A 55 15.80 4.13 0.79
C VAL A 55 16.80 3.18 0.17
N ASN A 56 17.30 3.52 -1.03
CA ASN A 56 18.18 2.66 -1.82
C ASN A 56 17.60 1.24 -2.04
N HIS A 57 16.27 1.16 -2.19
CA HIS A 57 15.51 -0.08 -2.25
C HIS A 57 15.50 -0.76 -3.63
N GLY A 58 16.16 -0.17 -4.63
CA GLY A 58 16.33 -0.78 -5.96
C GLY A 58 15.07 -0.84 -6.83
N VAL A 59 13.94 -0.23 -6.41
CA VAL A 59 12.76 -0.06 -7.27
C VAL A 59 13.04 1.10 -8.24
N PRO A 60 13.05 0.87 -9.56
CA PRO A 60 13.37 1.91 -10.53
C PRO A 60 12.38 3.08 -10.50
N THR A 61 12.90 4.31 -10.49
CA THR A 61 12.08 5.54 -10.46
C THR A 61 11.15 5.65 -11.66
N HIS A 62 11.60 5.26 -12.86
CA HIS A 62 10.74 5.30 -14.05
C HIS A 62 9.49 4.41 -13.91
N LEU A 63 9.56 3.26 -13.22
CA LEU A 63 8.38 2.42 -12.99
C LEU A 63 7.42 3.03 -11.97
N MET A 64 7.94 3.75 -10.97
CA MET A 64 7.13 4.51 -10.01
C MET A 64 6.36 5.62 -10.72
N THR A 65 7.06 6.44 -11.51
CA THR A 65 6.45 7.53 -12.28
C THR A 65 5.44 7.01 -13.29
N GLN A 66 5.80 5.98 -14.08
CA GLN A 66 4.91 5.39 -15.06
C GLN A 66 3.63 4.85 -14.41
N LEU A 67 3.73 4.14 -13.28
CA LEU A 67 2.53 3.66 -12.60
C LEU A 67 1.67 4.81 -12.04
N GLU A 68 2.29 5.88 -11.53
CA GLU A 68 1.56 7.05 -11.06
C GLU A 68 0.77 7.74 -12.19
N ASP A 69 1.39 7.88 -13.37
CA ASP A 69 0.77 8.49 -14.54
C ASP A 69 -0.40 7.64 -15.07
N GLU A 70 -0.22 6.33 -15.14
CA GLU A 70 -1.29 5.41 -15.55
C GLU A 70 -2.42 5.34 -14.51
N ALA A 71 -2.09 5.38 -13.22
CA ALA A 71 -3.10 5.47 -12.16
C ALA A 71 -3.92 6.76 -12.27
N ARG A 72 -3.26 7.90 -12.52
CA ARG A 72 -3.93 9.19 -12.75
C ARG A 72 -4.85 9.12 -13.97
N SER A 73 -4.39 8.49 -15.05
CA SER A 73 -5.18 8.27 -16.26
C SER A 73 -6.41 7.40 -15.99
N PHE A 74 -6.24 6.29 -15.24
CA PHE A 74 -7.34 5.44 -14.79
C PHE A 74 -8.39 6.21 -13.98
N PHE A 75 -7.98 6.96 -12.95
CA PHE A 75 -8.94 7.69 -12.10
C PHE A 75 -9.65 8.84 -12.81
N SER A 76 -9.06 9.33 -13.91
CA SER A 76 -9.63 10.35 -14.80
C SER A 76 -10.65 9.78 -15.81
N LEU A 77 -10.78 8.45 -15.91
CA LEU A 77 -11.76 7.82 -16.79
C LEU A 77 -13.22 8.14 -16.36
N PRO A 78 -14.17 8.12 -17.30
CA PRO A 78 -15.59 8.08 -16.99
C PRO A 78 -15.93 6.99 -15.98
N GLN A 79 -16.88 7.28 -15.09
CA GLN A 79 -17.27 6.39 -13.99
C GLN A 79 -17.60 4.95 -14.46
N ALA A 80 -18.28 4.80 -15.60
CA ALA A 80 -18.65 3.50 -16.17
C ALA A 80 -17.43 2.64 -16.55
N LEU A 81 -16.33 3.24 -17.03
CA LEU A 81 -15.10 2.50 -17.36
C LEU A 81 -14.31 2.14 -16.10
N LYS A 82 -14.41 2.93 -15.03
CA LYS A 82 -13.83 2.54 -13.74
C LYS A 82 -14.60 1.37 -13.13
N GLU A 83 -15.93 1.38 -13.25
CA GLU A 83 -16.82 0.33 -12.76
C GLU A 83 -16.70 -0.99 -13.54
N SER A 84 -16.21 -0.97 -14.79
CA SER A 84 -15.94 -2.20 -15.55
C SER A 84 -14.81 -3.05 -14.94
N ALA A 85 -14.02 -2.49 -14.01
CA ALA A 85 -13.08 -3.24 -13.18
C ALA A 85 -13.78 -4.20 -12.18
N GLY A 86 -15.10 -4.12 -12.04
CA GLY A 86 -15.89 -4.90 -11.08
C GLY A 86 -15.94 -4.27 -9.70
N SER A 87 -16.77 -4.81 -8.82
CA SER A 87 -16.87 -4.38 -7.42
C SER A 87 -15.63 -4.84 -6.63
N PRO A 88 -15.18 -4.13 -5.59
CA PRO A 88 -13.97 -4.45 -4.84
C PRO A 88 -14.21 -5.57 -3.81
N ASN A 89 -14.82 -6.66 -4.29
CA ASN A 89 -15.22 -7.84 -3.53
C ASN A 89 -15.15 -9.09 -4.44
N PRO A 90 -13.99 -9.79 -4.50
CA PRO A 90 -12.76 -9.50 -3.76
C PRO A 90 -11.91 -8.37 -4.37
N PHE A 91 -11.99 -8.12 -5.68
CA PHE A 91 -11.11 -7.21 -6.43
C PHE A 91 -11.89 -6.39 -7.45
N GLY A 92 -11.49 -5.14 -7.64
CA GLY A 92 -12.14 -4.21 -8.55
C GLY A 92 -12.06 -2.76 -8.07
N TYR A 93 -12.89 -1.91 -8.64
CA TYR A 93 -12.94 -0.49 -8.32
C TYR A 93 -13.89 -0.20 -7.15
N GLY A 94 -13.42 0.58 -6.17
CA GLY A 94 -14.19 1.06 -5.03
C GLY A 94 -14.25 2.57 -4.97
N ASN A 95 -15.37 3.10 -4.50
CA ASN A 95 -15.56 4.52 -4.24
C ASN A 95 -16.15 4.71 -2.84
N LYS A 96 -15.44 5.46 -2.00
CA LYS A 96 -15.74 5.80 -0.60
C LYS A 96 -15.84 4.64 0.38
N LYS A 97 -16.66 3.62 0.11
CA LYS A 97 -16.85 2.46 0.98
C LYS A 97 -15.55 1.65 1.08
N ILE A 98 -15.17 1.27 2.30
CA ILE A 98 -13.97 0.49 2.59
C ILE A 98 -14.41 -0.78 3.32
N GLY A 99 -14.05 -1.95 2.78
CA GLY A 99 -14.43 -3.22 3.38
C GLY A 99 -15.95 -3.45 3.41
N ARG A 100 -16.40 -4.32 4.32
CA ARG A 100 -17.81 -4.76 4.42
C ARG A 100 -18.57 -4.17 5.62
N ASN A 101 -17.86 -3.51 6.53
CA ASN A 101 -18.39 -3.12 7.85
C ASN A 101 -18.88 -1.67 7.92
N GLY A 102 -19.09 -1.03 6.76
CA GLY A 102 -19.62 0.33 6.68
C GLY A 102 -18.57 1.44 6.83
N ASP A 103 -17.27 1.13 6.86
CA ASP A 103 -16.22 2.14 6.85
C ASP A 103 -16.27 2.97 5.56
N VAL A 104 -16.08 4.28 5.69
CA VAL A 104 -16.07 5.21 4.57
C VAL A 104 -14.86 6.12 4.62
N GLY A 105 -14.32 6.44 3.46
CA GLY A 105 -13.28 7.44 3.31
C GLY A 105 -13.52 8.35 2.13
N TRP A 106 -12.88 9.52 2.17
CA TRP A 106 -12.80 10.40 1.00
C TRP A 106 -11.72 9.89 0.06
N LEU A 107 -12.02 8.82 -0.68
CA LEU A 107 -11.15 8.20 -1.66
C LEU A 107 -11.95 7.41 -2.70
N GLU A 108 -11.30 7.17 -3.83
CA GLU A 108 -11.60 6.05 -4.73
C GLU A 108 -10.36 5.16 -4.83
N TYR A 109 -10.52 3.90 -5.20
CA TYR A 109 -9.41 2.95 -5.27
C TYR A 109 -9.65 1.83 -6.27
N LEU A 110 -8.56 1.24 -6.76
CA LEU A 110 -8.55 -0.01 -7.51
C LEU A 110 -7.84 -1.06 -6.67
N LEU A 111 -8.53 -2.15 -6.31
CA LEU A 111 -8.00 -3.26 -5.53
C LEU A 111 -7.78 -4.47 -6.45
N LEU A 112 -6.55 -4.97 -6.49
CA LEU A 112 -6.10 -6.01 -7.42
C LEU A 112 -5.50 -7.19 -6.66
N SER A 113 -5.71 -8.41 -7.16
CA SER A 113 -4.75 -9.48 -6.90
C SER A 113 -3.42 -9.15 -7.56
N ALA A 114 -2.30 -9.47 -6.91
CA ALA A 114 -0.97 -9.28 -7.46
C ALA A 114 -0.60 -10.32 -8.54
N SER A 115 -1.51 -11.23 -8.90
CA SER A 115 -1.35 -12.17 -10.02
C SER A 115 -1.30 -11.43 -11.36
N PRO A 116 -0.27 -11.69 -12.20
CA PRO A 116 -0.20 -11.13 -13.56
C PRO A 116 -1.41 -11.49 -14.45
N GLU A 117 -1.97 -12.68 -14.28
CA GLU A 117 -3.14 -13.17 -15.01
C GLU A 117 -4.37 -12.35 -14.65
N PHE A 118 -4.60 -12.14 -13.36
CA PHE A 118 -5.69 -11.31 -12.86
C PHE A 118 -5.55 -9.84 -13.31
N ILE A 119 -4.35 -9.27 -13.19
CA ILE A 119 -4.06 -7.90 -13.67
C ILE A 119 -4.37 -7.78 -15.16
N THR A 120 -4.02 -8.79 -15.96
CA THR A 120 -4.30 -8.82 -17.40
C THR A 120 -5.79 -8.75 -17.68
N GLN A 121 -6.59 -9.58 -16.99
CA GLN A 121 -8.05 -9.61 -17.15
C GLN A 121 -8.69 -8.27 -16.81
N ILE A 122 -8.33 -7.67 -15.66
CA ILE A 122 -8.86 -6.36 -15.27
C ILE A 122 -8.47 -5.26 -16.26
N CYS A 123 -7.22 -5.24 -16.75
CA CYS A 123 -6.80 -4.21 -17.69
C CYS A 123 -7.57 -4.28 -19.02
N VAL A 124 -7.90 -5.48 -19.50
CA VAL A 124 -8.75 -5.67 -20.69
C VAL A 124 -10.16 -5.13 -20.46
N SER A 125 -10.74 -5.33 -19.28
CA SER A 125 -12.07 -4.82 -18.95
C SER A 125 -12.12 -3.29 -18.87
N ILE A 126 -11.07 -2.65 -18.35
CA ILE A 126 -10.99 -1.19 -18.19
C ILE A 126 -10.61 -0.50 -19.51
N PHE A 127 -9.62 -1.04 -20.22
CA PHE A 127 -9.02 -0.46 -21.42
C PHE A 127 -9.07 -1.45 -22.60
N PRO A 128 -10.23 -1.71 -23.20
CA PRO A 128 -10.38 -2.71 -24.24
C PRO A 128 -9.52 -2.43 -25.49
N ASP A 129 -9.31 -1.16 -25.83
CA ASP A 129 -8.55 -0.78 -27.02
C ASP A 129 -7.02 -0.78 -26.80
N ASN A 130 -6.56 -0.55 -25.56
CA ASN A 130 -5.13 -0.49 -25.25
C ASN A 130 -4.82 -0.91 -23.80
N PRO A 131 -4.95 -2.20 -23.47
CA PRO A 131 -4.73 -2.67 -22.09
C PRO A 131 -3.25 -2.74 -21.72
N HIS A 132 -2.34 -2.67 -22.71
CA HIS A 132 -0.95 -3.03 -22.53
C HIS A 132 -0.15 -2.04 -21.69
N VAL A 133 -0.45 -0.74 -21.77
CA VAL A 133 0.34 0.30 -21.09
C VAL A 133 0.13 0.22 -19.58
N PHE A 134 -1.14 0.25 -19.14
CA PHE A 134 -1.47 0.15 -17.72
C PHE A 134 -1.06 -1.22 -17.13
N ARG A 135 -1.29 -2.30 -17.88
CA ARG A 135 -0.84 -3.65 -17.49
C ARG A 135 0.66 -3.71 -17.30
N TYR A 136 1.44 -3.16 -18.23
CA TYR A 136 2.90 -3.14 -18.13
C TYR A 136 3.35 -2.39 -16.87
N ALA A 137 2.78 -1.22 -16.60
CA ALA A 137 3.10 -0.43 -15.43
C ALA A 137 2.81 -1.22 -14.13
N LEU A 138 1.63 -1.82 -14.02
CA LEU A 138 1.22 -2.62 -12.86
C LEU A 138 2.13 -3.83 -12.64
N VAL A 139 2.27 -4.71 -13.65
CA VAL A 139 3.02 -5.96 -13.52
C VAL A 139 4.47 -5.71 -13.15
N ASN A 140 5.13 -4.76 -13.81
CA ASN A 140 6.55 -4.48 -13.56
C ASN A 140 6.77 -3.82 -12.20
N TYR A 141 5.93 -2.85 -11.83
CA TYR A 141 6.05 -2.19 -10.54
C TYR A 141 5.81 -3.18 -9.38
N ILE A 142 4.72 -3.96 -9.44
CA ILE A 142 4.38 -4.95 -8.42
C ILE A 142 5.50 -5.99 -8.28
N ALA A 143 6.07 -6.48 -9.38
CA ALA A 143 7.19 -7.42 -9.33
C ALA A 143 8.43 -6.83 -8.64
N LYS A 144 8.78 -5.56 -8.90
CA LYS A 144 9.91 -4.88 -8.24
C LYS A 144 9.65 -4.62 -6.77
N VAL A 145 8.42 -4.22 -6.40
CA VAL A 145 8.01 -4.05 -5.00
C VAL A 145 8.01 -5.38 -4.25
N LYS A 146 7.51 -6.47 -4.86
CA LYS A 146 7.56 -7.83 -4.29
C LYS A 146 9.00 -8.26 -4.01
N LYS A 147 9.93 -8.01 -4.96
CA LYS A 147 11.36 -8.27 -4.78
C LYS A 147 11.96 -7.46 -3.61
N MET A 148 11.64 -6.18 -3.51
CA MET A 148 12.07 -5.34 -2.38
C MET A 148 11.49 -5.85 -1.06
N ALA A 149 10.20 -6.21 -1.01
CA ALA A 149 9.56 -6.75 0.19
C ALA A 149 10.25 -8.04 0.67
N VAL A 150 10.60 -8.94 -0.26
CA VAL A 150 11.43 -10.12 0.03
C VAL A 150 12.75 -9.73 0.69
N GLN A 151 13.48 -8.76 0.13
CA GLN A 151 14.75 -8.30 0.69
C GLN A 151 14.58 -7.75 2.11
N VAL A 152 13.53 -6.96 2.37
CA VAL A 152 13.20 -6.45 3.70
C VAL A 152 12.94 -7.58 4.68
N LEU A 153 12.14 -8.59 4.29
CA LEU A 153 11.82 -9.74 5.15
C LEU A 153 13.05 -10.62 5.46
N GLU A 154 13.92 -10.85 4.48
CA GLU A 154 15.17 -11.60 4.71
C GLU A 154 16.13 -10.80 5.61
N THR A 155 16.25 -9.48 5.41
CA THR A 155 17.07 -8.60 6.25
C THR A 155 16.55 -8.55 7.69
N MET A 156 15.22 -8.58 7.86
CA MET A 156 14.58 -8.68 9.16
C MET A 156 14.86 -10.04 9.83
N ALA A 157 14.74 -11.14 9.08
CA ALA A 157 15.06 -12.48 9.59
C ALA A 157 16.52 -12.58 10.07
N GLU A 158 17.47 -12.01 9.31
CA GLU A 158 18.86 -11.89 9.75
C GLU A 158 19.01 -11.07 11.05
N GLY A 159 18.28 -9.95 11.17
CA GLY A 159 18.28 -9.12 12.37
C GLY A 159 17.73 -9.84 13.61
N LEU A 160 16.83 -10.80 13.39
CA LEU A 160 16.29 -11.70 14.40
C LEU A 160 17.20 -12.91 14.68
N ASN A 161 18.39 -12.95 14.09
CA ASN A 161 19.35 -14.05 14.19
C ASN A 161 18.85 -15.39 13.64
N LEU A 162 17.89 -15.39 12.71
CA LEU A 162 17.50 -16.57 11.96
C LEU A 162 18.61 -16.90 10.95
N LYS A 163 19.06 -18.16 10.92
CA LYS A 163 20.21 -18.62 10.12
C LYS A 163 19.84 -19.82 9.26
N GLY A 164 20.66 -20.12 8.25
CA GLY A 164 20.46 -21.27 7.37
C GLY A 164 19.11 -21.21 6.66
N GLU A 165 18.34 -22.30 6.73
CA GLU A 165 17.03 -22.40 6.09
C GLU A 165 15.98 -21.43 6.66
N ASP A 166 16.16 -20.98 7.92
CA ASP A 166 15.24 -20.07 8.60
C ASP A 166 15.36 -18.62 8.12
N ARG A 167 16.47 -18.25 7.46
CA ARG A 167 16.66 -16.90 6.89
C ARG A 167 15.50 -16.52 5.95
N ASN A 168 14.96 -17.51 5.25
CA ASN A 168 13.90 -17.31 4.27
C ASN A 168 12.51 -17.56 4.85
N ALA A 169 12.37 -17.91 6.14
CA ALA A 169 11.10 -18.32 6.75
C ALA A 169 9.97 -17.32 6.49
N LEU A 170 10.26 -16.02 6.60
CA LEU A 170 9.29 -14.95 6.34
C LEU A 170 9.08 -14.70 4.83
N SER A 171 10.17 -14.62 4.06
CA SER A 171 10.09 -14.31 2.63
C SER A 171 9.39 -15.41 1.82
N LYS A 172 9.47 -16.68 2.24
CA LYS A 172 8.79 -17.81 1.59
C LYS A 172 7.28 -17.59 1.52
N LEU A 173 6.68 -17.01 2.58
CA LEU A 173 5.23 -16.75 2.66
C LEU A 173 4.71 -15.81 1.56
N ILE A 174 5.56 -14.91 1.06
CA ILE A 174 5.19 -13.99 -0.02
C ILE A 174 5.80 -14.38 -1.37
N LYS A 175 6.80 -15.26 -1.40
CA LYS A 175 7.39 -15.78 -2.65
C LYS A 175 6.51 -16.81 -3.31
N ASP A 176 5.72 -17.54 -2.52
CA ASP A 176 4.78 -18.53 -3.02
C ASP A 176 3.87 -17.93 -4.10
N ASP A 177 3.66 -18.68 -5.18
CA ASP A 177 2.79 -18.27 -6.29
C ASP A 177 1.31 -18.27 -5.86
N GLU A 178 0.96 -19.08 -4.88
CA GLU A 178 -0.34 -19.12 -4.21
C GLU A 178 -0.44 -18.11 -3.06
N SER A 179 0.58 -17.24 -2.86
CA SER A 179 0.52 -16.22 -1.81
C SER A 179 -0.60 -15.22 -2.09
N ASP A 180 -1.35 -14.90 -1.03
CA ASP A 180 -2.51 -14.02 -1.07
C ASP A 180 -2.11 -12.52 -1.10
N SER A 181 -1.32 -12.16 -2.10
CA SER A 181 -0.75 -10.82 -2.28
C SER A 181 -1.70 -9.93 -3.07
N TYR A 182 -2.02 -8.75 -2.54
CA TYR A 182 -2.86 -7.76 -3.21
C TYR A 182 -2.14 -6.44 -3.41
N PHE A 183 -2.59 -5.69 -4.41
CA PHE A 183 -2.12 -4.35 -4.70
C PHE A 183 -3.30 -3.38 -4.74
N ARG A 184 -3.16 -2.20 -4.13
CA ARG A 184 -4.20 -1.18 -4.13
C ARG A 184 -3.66 0.15 -4.62
N LEU A 185 -4.30 0.70 -5.65
CA LEU A 185 -4.14 2.11 -6.03
C LEU A 185 -5.19 2.91 -5.27
N ASN A 186 -4.77 3.89 -4.47
CA ASN A 186 -5.67 4.81 -3.79
C ASN A 186 -5.56 6.20 -4.43
N HIS A 187 -6.70 6.82 -4.74
CA HIS A 187 -6.78 8.20 -5.15
C HIS A 187 -7.62 8.99 -4.15
N TYR A 188 -7.01 10.03 -3.58
CA TYR A 188 -7.64 10.95 -2.64
C TYR A 188 -7.91 12.26 -3.37
N PRO A 189 -9.08 12.44 -4.00
CA PRO A 189 -9.38 13.67 -4.71
C PRO A 189 -9.42 14.86 -3.74
N PRO A 190 -9.18 16.10 -4.21
CA PRO A 190 -9.38 17.30 -3.40
C PRO A 190 -10.76 17.25 -2.72
N LYS A 191 -10.79 17.55 -1.42
CA LYS A 191 -12.03 17.59 -0.64
C LYS A 191 -12.77 18.89 -0.98
N PRO A 192 -14.03 18.85 -1.46
CA PRO A 192 -14.82 20.07 -1.65
C PRO A 192 -15.02 20.78 -0.30
N GLU A 193 -14.88 22.10 -0.27
CA GLU A 193 -15.05 22.95 0.92
C GLU A 193 -16.39 22.69 1.64
N ALA A 194 -17.44 22.34 0.89
CA ALA A 194 -18.78 22.02 1.40
C ALA A 194 -18.85 20.83 2.37
N PHE A 195 -17.80 20.01 2.46
CA PHE A 195 -17.76 18.84 3.34
C PHE A 195 -17.30 19.19 4.77
N GLU A 196 -16.92 20.44 5.07
CA GLU A 196 -16.69 20.90 6.44
C GLU A 196 -18.00 21.09 7.21
N ALA A 197 -19.04 21.62 6.55
CA ALA A 197 -20.33 21.93 7.17
C ALA A 197 -21.12 20.70 7.64
N ILE A 198 -20.91 19.54 7.00
CA ILE A 198 -21.64 18.30 7.30
C ILE A 198 -20.98 17.54 8.47
N SER A 199 -19.66 17.61 8.63
CA SER A 199 -18.97 17.01 9.79
C SER A 199 -19.11 17.81 11.08
N SER A 200 -19.48 19.10 10.99
CA SER A 200 -19.87 19.94 12.14
C SER A 200 -21.37 19.83 12.50
N GLY A 201 -22.14 19.10 11.71
CA GLY A 201 -23.57 18.85 11.94
C GLY A 201 -23.82 17.61 12.79
N ARG A 202 -23.92 17.82 14.10
CA ARG A 202 -24.58 17.00 15.14
C ARG A 202 -25.25 15.68 14.68
N ASN A 203 -24.84 14.58 15.30
CA ASN A 203 -25.67 13.76 16.21
C ASN A 203 -24.77 12.98 17.16
#